data_AF-A0A812N0K6-F1
#
_entry.id   AF-A0A812N0K6-F1
#
_cell.length_a   1.000
_cell.length_b   1.000
_cell.length_c   1.000
_cell.angle_alpha   90.00
_cell.angle_beta   90.00
_cell.angle_gamma   90.00
#
_symmetry.space_group_name_H-M   'P 1'
#
loop_
_entity.id
_entity.type
_entity.pdbx_description
1 polymer ?
#
loop_
_entity_poly.entity_id
_entity_poly.type
_entity_poly.pdbx_seq_one_letter_code
_entity_poly.pdbx_strand_id
1 'polypeptide(L)'
;MMREPGHEVLDSLGGGVSHGLEIRVHGVPHGRPLPDLVEGALVAVCPESSVGADTRDLRVPVATYLYDQRIELSAFLDEHFISAGSQLRCFLTPLSGASRTPQWGQFLLRCMSSTTALKAVAILLFECRGVRADPDMPLSGNLMGFSSLDASSLVGSEPMSRSFLLDLRLLEAPGASTSLEIEARVWPRGSSGADGPKPVSTSAPAVALAAGTVGTVAPSEVQDFRLNHELSVQLSKEFNLRAAALKRAGEEIVTLRRQVQLLKNENRSLRAQVEDEEKLVQEVQQRPPPEGLEKLSAAELAGKLQRTLEKYREEKAKASELTRRMEDALKEVSRARGLERSLEELQQVHLEQNRELQRLQDEGRKLDTYRQTAKTQEKVISKLEKILESSLQEVQKAQKVQVDIERLKTENLKLRERCSSLLTRKKEAGDDEAQELRQRLAEKDAEIVRLQKVACC
;
A
#
# COMPACT_ATOMS: atom_id res chain seq x y z
N MET A 1 14.61 -15.12 -16.31
CA MET A 1 14.83 -13.72 -15.89
C MET A 1 15.58 -13.03 -17.00
N MET A 2 14.91 -12.17 -17.78
CA MET A 2 15.63 -11.35 -18.76
C MET A 2 16.47 -10.32 -18.01
N ARG A 3 17.75 -10.20 -18.37
CA ARG A 3 18.69 -9.24 -17.80
C ARG A 3 18.23 -7.85 -18.24
N GLU A 4 18.05 -6.93 -17.30
CA GLU A 4 17.69 -5.53 -17.63
C GLU A 4 18.68 -4.99 -18.68
N PRO A 5 18.22 -4.41 -19.80
CA PRO A 5 19.12 -3.89 -20.82
C PRO A 5 20.00 -2.78 -20.24
N GLY A 6 21.29 -2.82 -20.59
CA GLY A 6 22.30 -1.88 -20.10
C GLY A 6 22.00 -0.45 -20.52
N HIS A 7 22.24 0.49 -19.60
CA HIS A 7 21.86 1.90 -19.71
C HIS A 7 22.57 2.66 -20.85
N GLU A 8 23.68 2.13 -21.37
CA GLU A 8 24.49 2.70 -22.46
C GLU A 8 23.69 2.87 -23.77
N VAL A 9 22.59 2.13 -23.93
CA VAL A 9 21.72 2.20 -25.13
C VAL A 9 20.89 3.50 -25.17
N LEU A 10 20.63 4.14 -24.03
CA LEU A 10 19.92 5.43 -23.99
C LEU A 10 20.84 6.62 -24.33
N ASP A 11 22.15 6.45 -24.14
CA ASP A 11 23.14 7.50 -24.38
C ASP A 11 23.33 7.80 -25.87
N SER A 12 22.99 6.88 -26.76
CA SER A 12 23.06 7.08 -28.22
C SER A 12 21.84 7.82 -28.80
N LEU A 13 20.74 7.94 -28.05
CA LEU A 13 19.42 8.37 -28.57
C LEU A 13 19.12 9.88 -28.38
N GLY A 14 19.95 10.61 -27.62
CA GLY A 14 19.68 12.02 -27.26
C GLY A 14 20.62 13.04 -27.91
N GLY A 15 20.06 14.10 -28.50
CA GLY A 15 20.82 15.26 -28.97
C GLY A 15 21.31 16.12 -27.80
N GLY A 16 22.56 15.90 -27.35
CA GLY A 16 23.43 16.77 -26.52
C GLY A 16 22.96 17.29 -25.14
N VAL A 17 21.67 17.55 -24.92
CA VAL A 17 21.13 18.42 -23.85
C VAL A 17 20.09 17.70 -22.97
N SER A 18 19.94 16.39 -23.15
CA SER A 18 18.96 15.58 -22.44
C SER A 18 19.62 14.65 -21.44
N HIS A 19 19.06 14.56 -20.23
CA HIS A 19 19.42 13.63 -19.17
C HIS A 19 18.53 12.40 -19.21
N GLY A 20 19.07 11.24 -18.83
CA GLY A 20 18.27 10.05 -18.59
C GLY A 20 17.49 10.20 -17.28
N LEU A 21 16.18 9.94 -17.31
CA LEU A 21 15.30 9.90 -16.15
C LEU A 21 14.65 8.52 -16.09
N GLU A 22 14.72 7.89 -14.92
CA GLU A 22 13.99 6.68 -14.57
C GLU A 22 13.07 6.98 -13.40
N ILE A 23 11.80 6.59 -13.52
CA ILE A 23 10.82 6.70 -12.44
C ILE A 23 10.28 5.30 -12.18
N ARG A 24 10.49 4.81 -10.96
CA ARG A 24 9.86 3.59 -10.43
C ARG A 24 8.75 4.02 -9.49
N VAL A 25 7.57 3.44 -9.64
CA VAL A 25 6.48 3.65 -8.68
C VAL A 25 6.44 2.45 -7.76
N HIS A 26 6.76 2.62 -6.47
CA HIS A 26 6.81 1.50 -5.53
C HIS A 26 5.41 1.07 -5.08
N GLY A 27 4.49 2.03 -4.96
CA GLY A 27 3.09 1.76 -4.65
C GLY A 27 2.45 2.85 -3.81
N VAL A 28 1.36 2.47 -3.14
CA VAL A 28 0.55 3.35 -2.29
C VAL A 28 0.78 2.96 -0.83
N PRO A 29 1.13 3.91 0.07
CA PRO A 29 1.30 3.61 1.48
C PRO A 29 0.01 3.09 2.11
N HIS A 30 0.11 2.08 2.98
CA HIS A 30 -1.04 1.44 3.64
C HIS A 30 -1.93 2.41 4.43
N GLY A 31 -1.37 3.50 4.96
CA GLY A 31 -2.12 4.51 5.73
C GLY A 31 -2.72 5.64 4.89
N ARG A 32 -2.50 5.65 3.57
CA ARG A 32 -2.94 6.71 2.65
C ARG A 32 -3.42 6.11 1.32
N PRO A 33 -4.45 5.23 1.34
CA PRO A 33 -4.90 4.50 0.17
C PRO A 33 -5.44 5.45 -0.92
N LEU A 34 -5.32 5.04 -2.17
CA LEU A 34 -5.99 5.69 -3.29
C LEU A 34 -7.51 5.45 -3.20
N PRO A 35 -8.35 6.30 -3.80
CA PRO A 35 -9.75 5.99 -4.02
C PRO A 35 -9.90 4.69 -4.83
N ASP A 36 -10.94 3.90 -4.53
CA ASP A 36 -11.20 2.59 -5.16
C ASP A 36 -11.38 2.64 -6.69
N LEU A 37 -11.58 3.85 -7.24
CA LEU A 37 -11.80 4.12 -8.67
C LEU A 37 -10.49 4.35 -9.47
N VAL A 38 -9.33 4.39 -8.80
CA VAL A 38 -8.04 4.61 -9.50
C VAL A 38 -7.53 3.31 -10.08
N GLU A 39 -7.97 3.03 -11.31
CA GLU A 39 -7.53 1.85 -12.05
C GLU A 39 -6.24 2.06 -12.85
N GLY A 40 -5.84 3.32 -13.12
CA GLY A 40 -4.65 3.61 -13.92
C GLY A 40 -3.93 4.90 -13.55
N ALA A 41 -2.66 4.97 -13.92
CA ALA A 41 -1.84 6.15 -13.76
C ALA A 41 -0.97 6.43 -14.97
N LEU A 42 -0.80 7.71 -15.26
CA LEU A 42 0.02 8.23 -16.32
C LEU A 42 1.12 9.09 -15.69
N VAL A 43 2.36 8.85 -16.10
CA VAL A 43 3.47 9.75 -15.75
C VAL A 43 3.78 10.59 -16.98
N ALA A 44 3.66 11.90 -16.83
CA ALA A 44 3.93 12.90 -17.86
C ALA A 44 5.15 13.73 -17.47
N VAL A 45 6.04 13.97 -18.43
CA VAL A 45 7.11 14.96 -18.26
C VAL A 45 6.71 16.17 -19.09
N CYS A 46 6.27 17.24 -18.42
CA CYS A 46 5.78 18.43 -19.10
C CYS A 46 6.94 19.42 -19.30
N PRO A 47 7.36 19.71 -20.56
CA PRO A 47 8.35 20.75 -20.79
C PRO A 47 7.76 22.14 -20.49
N GLU A 48 8.50 23.00 -19.79
CA GLU A 48 8.08 24.37 -19.44
C GLU A 48 7.65 25.20 -20.67
N SER A 49 8.15 24.90 -21.87
CA SER A 49 7.81 25.59 -23.13
C SER A 49 6.37 25.36 -23.61
N SER A 50 5.64 24.41 -23.03
CA SER A 50 4.21 24.16 -23.33
C SER A 50 3.25 25.02 -22.50
N VAL A 51 3.76 25.77 -21.51
CA VAL A 51 2.99 26.73 -20.72
C VAL A 51 2.76 28.00 -21.56
N GLY A 52 1.80 27.94 -22.48
CA GLY A 52 1.42 29.05 -23.37
C GLY A 52 0.91 28.66 -24.76
N ALA A 53 1.10 27.42 -25.18
CA ALA A 53 0.45 26.86 -26.36
C ALA A 53 -0.97 26.39 -26.00
N ASP A 54 -1.87 26.35 -26.99
CA ASP A 54 -3.29 26.05 -26.81
C ASP A 54 -3.49 24.68 -26.14
N THR A 55 -3.83 24.68 -24.84
CA THR A 55 -3.94 23.46 -24.02
C THR A 55 -5.15 22.60 -24.37
N ARG A 56 -6.00 23.07 -25.29
CA ARG A 56 -7.20 22.38 -25.77
C ARG A 56 -6.89 21.22 -26.72
N ASP A 57 -5.70 21.22 -27.33
CA ASP A 57 -5.27 20.23 -28.32
C ASP A 57 -3.95 19.55 -27.91
N LEU A 58 -3.76 19.37 -26.60
CA LEU A 58 -2.75 18.46 -26.05
C LEU A 58 -3.12 17.02 -26.43
N ARG A 59 -2.90 16.65 -27.69
CA ARG A 59 -2.86 15.25 -28.11
C ARG A 59 -1.62 14.65 -27.50
N VAL A 60 -1.81 13.90 -26.43
CA VAL A 60 -0.75 13.20 -25.73
C VAL A 60 -0.44 11.94 -26.55
N PRO A 61 0.68 11.87 -27.30
CA PRO A 61 1.07 10.61 -27.90
C PRO A 61 1.44 9.66 -26.76
N VAL A 62 0.77 8.53 -26.74
CA VAL A 62 0.96 7.46 -25.77
C VAL A 62 1.75 6.38 -26.47
N ALA A 63 2.89 5.97 -25.91
CA ALA A 63 3.60 4.78 -26.36
C ALA A 63 3.82 3.88 -25.14
N THR A 64 3.30 2.65 -25.20
CA THR A 64 3.38 1.69 -24.09
C THR A 64 4.24 0.50 -24.49
N TYR A 65 5.44 0.40 -23.94
CA TYR A 65 6.30 -0.78 -24.12
C TYR A 65 6.01 -1.82 -23.04
N LEU A 66 5.61 -3.02 -23.44
CA LEU A 66 5.45 -4.15 -22.53
C LEU A 66 6.67 -5.07 -22.65
N TYR A 67 7.23 -5.49 -21.52
CA TYR A 67 8.40 -6.39 -21.49
C TYR A 67 8.16 -7.76 -22.12
N ASP A 68 6.90 -8.13 -22.38
CA ASP A 68 6.50 -9.38 -23.03
C ASP A 68 6.28 -9.24 -24.55
N GLN A 69 6.44 -8.04 -25.11
CA GLN A 69 6.35 -7.84 -26.56
C GLN A 69 7.56 -8.46 -27.28
N ARG A 70 7.32 -8.97 -28.50
CA ARG A 70 8.35 -9.55 -29.37
C ARG A 70 9.26 -8.51 -30.04
N ILE A 71 8.99 -7.23 -29.83
CA ILE A 71 9.77 -6.13 -30.39
C ILE A 71 10.87 -5.78 -29.39
N GLU A 72 12.13 -5.70 -29.85
CA GLU A 72 13.23 -5.24 -29.01
C GLU A 72 13.00 -3.77 -28.61
N LEU A 73 13.26 -3.44 -27.34
CA LEU A 73 13.11 -2.09 -26.79
C LEU A 73 13.79 -1.03 -27.67
N SER A 74 14.97 -1.31 -28.21
CA SER A 74 15.69 -0.43 -29.15
C SER A 74 14.89 -0.14 -30.41
N ALA A 75 14.30 -1.16 -31.05
CA ALA A 75 13.47 -1.00 -32.24
C ALA A 75 12.17 -0.25 -31.95
N PHE A 76 11.54 -0.54 -30.80
CA PHE A 76 10.38 0.22 -30.33
C PHE A 76 10.73 1.69 -30.09
N LEU A 77 11.88 1.95 -29.45
CA LEU A 77 12.38 3.29 -29.20
C LEU A 77 12.69 4.04 -30.51
N ASP A 78 13.31 3.41 -31.49
CA ASP A 78 13.62 4.03 -32.78
C ASP A 78 12.34 4.39 -33.57
N GLU A 79 11.38 3.45 -33.63
CA GLU A 79 10.10 3.64 -34.33
C GLU A 79 9.27 4.77 -33.69
N HIS A 80 9.19 4.80 -32.35
CA HIS A 80 8.30 5.73 -31.63
C HIS A 80 8.99 7.04 -31.22
N PHE A 81 10.31 7.08 -31.10
CA PHE A 81 11.04 8.25 -30.54
C PHE A 81 12.02 8.91 -31.51
N ILE A 82 12.54 8.20 -32.53
CA ILE A 82 13.44 8.79 -33.55
C ILE A 82 12.63 9.28 -34.77
N SER A 83 11.65 8.50 -35.23
CA SER A 83 10.94 8.78 -36.49
C SER A 83 9.78 9.78 -36.35
N ALA A 84 9.19 9.92 -35.17
CA ALA A 84 8.05 10.81 -34.90
C ALA A 84 8.51 12.14 -34.28
N GLY A 85 8.83 13.13 -35.10
CA GLY A 85 9.37 14.45 -34.68
C GLY A 85 8.42 15.37 -33.88
N SER A 86 7.89 14.95 -32.73
CA SER A 86 6.92 15.72 -31.94
C SER A 86 7.22 15.82 -30.43
N GLN A 87 6.74 16.92 -29.83
CA GLN A 87 7.25 17.66 -28.67
C GLN A 87 6.69 17.30 -27.28
N LEU A 88 5.91 16.24 -27.10
CA LEU A 88 5.36 15.87 -25.78
C LEU A 88 5.38 14.36 -25.65
N ARG A 89 5.87 13.85 -24.51
CA ARG A 89 6.10 12.41 -24.30
C ARG A 89 5.49 12.00 -22.96
N CYS A 90 4.48 11.15 -23.00
CA CYS A 90 3.82 10.58 -21.82
C CYS A 90 3.85 9.06 -21.89
N PHE A 91 3.79 8.41 -20.73
CA PHE A 91 3.89 6.97 -20.63
C PHE A 91 2.72 6.44 -19.80
N LEU A 92 2.04 5.41 -20.33
CA LEU A 92 0.95 4.74 -19.64
C LEU A 92 1.40 3.49 -18.92
N THR A 93 0.78 3.26 -17.76
CA THR A 93 0.83 1.97 -17.07
C THR A 93 -0.04 0.97 -17.84
N PRO A 94 0.46 -0.24 -18.17
CA PRO A 94 -0.39 -1.27 -18.73
C PRO A 94 -1.38 -1.80 -17.69
N LEU A 95 -2.65 -1.91 -18.09
CA LEU A 95 -3.70 -2.55 -17.31
C LEU A 95 -3.66 -4.05 -17.61
N SER A 96 -3.27 -4.87 -16.62
CA SER A 96 -3.57 -6.31 -16.69
C SER A 96 -5.04 -6.51 -16.38
N GLY A 97 -5.80 -7.12 -17.30
CA GLY A 97 -7.25 -7.32 -17.17
C GLY A 97 -7.71 -8.15 -15.95
N ALA A 98 -6.79 -8.66 -15.13
CA ALA A 98 -7.08 -9.42 -13.91
C ALA A 98 -6.71 -8.70 -12.60
N SER A 99 -6.09 -7.50 -12.66
CA SER A 99 -5.60 -6.80 -11.47
C SER A 99 -6.40 -5.52 -11.22
N ARG A 100 -7.14 -5.46 -10.10
CA ARG A 100 -7.93 -4.29 -9.65
C ARG A 100 -7.10 -3.15 -9.03
N THR A 101 -5.80 -3.33 -8.99
CA THR A 101 -4.83 -2.29 -8.62
C THR A 101 -3.74 -2.29 -9.69
N PRO A 102 -3.25 -1.13 -10.15
CA PRO A 102 -2.04 -1.09 -10.96
C PRO A 102 -0.95 -1.89 -10.22
N GLN A 103 -0.25 -2.80 -10.89
CA GLN A 103 0.88 -3.50 -10.28
C GLN A 103 2.06 -2.53 -10.18
N TRP A 104 1.95 -1.58 -9.25
CA TRP A 104 2.88 -0.45 -9.11
C TRP A 104 4.32 -0.94 -9.02
N GLY A 105 4.58 -1.98 -8.20
CA GLY A 105 5.92 -2.55 -7.99
C GLY A 105 6.63 -3.14 -9.20
N GLN A 106 6.07 -3.06 -10.42
CA GLN A 106 6.73 -3.45 -11.67
C GLN A 106 6.76 -2.32 -12.72
N PHE A 107 6.34 -1.10 -12.38
CA PHE A 107 6.32 0.01 -13.32
C PHE A 107 7.66 0.75 -13.35
N LEU A 108 8.37 0.59 -14.46
CA LEU A 108 9.62 1.28 -14.75
C LEU A 108 9.40 2.22 -15.93
N LEU A 109 9.41 3.52 -15.67
CA LEU A 109 9.46 4.52 -16.71
C LEU A 109 10.91 4.91 -16.99
N ARG A 110 11.36 4.89 -18.25
CA ARG A 110 12.63 5.49 -18.69
C ARG A 110 12.38 6.49 -19.81
N CYS A 111 12.93 7.70 -19.68
CA CYS A 111 12.84 8.72 -20.71
C CYS A 111 14.05 9.65 -20.73
N MET A 112 14.26 10.33 -21.86
CA MET A 112 15.25 11.42 -21.99
C MET A 112 14.55 12.76 -21.81
N SER A 113 15.05 13.62 -20.91
CA SER A 113 14.43 14.90 -20.57
C SER A 113 15.48 16.00 -20.37
N SER A 114 15.14 17.24 -20.71
CA SER A 114 16.02 18.39 -20.43
C SER A 114 16.00 18.75 -18.96
N THR A 115 17.06 19.40 -18.46
CA THR A 115 17.15 19.86 -17.06
C THR A 115 15.94 20.71 -16.66
N THR A 116 15.43 21.51 -17.58
CA THR A 116 14.26 22.36 -17.38
C THR A 116 12.98 21.54 -17.23
N ALA A 117 12.79 20.52 -18.05
CA ALA A 117 11.61 19.65 -17.98
C ALA A 117 11.61 18.74 -16.73
N LEU A 118 12.78 18.45 -16.15
CA LEU A 118 12.89 17.72 -14.87
C LEU A 118 12.29 18.48 -13.67
N LYS A 119 12.09 19.80 -13.77
CA LYS A 119 11.44 20.59 -12.71
C LYS A 119 9.93 20.36 -12.60
N ALA A 120 9.33 19.81 -13.66
CA ALA A 120 7.89 19.70 -13.83
C ALA A 120 7.48 18.29 -14.25
N VAL A 121 8.01 17.28 -13.56
CA VAL A 121 7.53 15.90 -13.72
C VAL A 121 6.16 15.81 -13.05
N ALA A 122 5.13 15.43 -13.79
CA ALA A 122 3.77 15.31 -13.28
C ALA A 122 3.31 13.84 -13.30
N ILE A 123 2.67 13.42 -12.21
CA ILE A 123 1.98 12.14 -12.15
C ILE A 123 0.49 12.45 -12.15
N LEU A 124 -0.21 11.89 -13.12
CA LEU A 124 -1.63 12.09 -13.35
C LEU A 124 -2.36 10.77 -13.10
N LEU A 125 -3.40 10.82 -12.28
CA LEU A 125 -4.25 9.67 -11.96
C LEU A 125 -5.57 9.81 -12.72
N PHE A 126 -5.96 8.76 -13.43
CA PHE A 126 -7.19 8.76 -14.22
C PHE A 126 -8.12 7.65 -13.75
N GLU A 127 -9.42 7.93 -13.79
CA GLU A 127 -10.49 6.94 -13.68
C GLU A 127 -10.50 6.15 -15.00
N CYS A 128 -9.88 4.98 -15.05
CA CYS A 128 -10.05 4.10 -16.21
C CYS A 128 -11.38 3.36 -16.04
N ARG A 129 -12.26 3.42 -17.05
CA ARG A 129 -13.49 2.63 -17.08
C ARG A 129 -13.32 1.49 -18.08
N GLY A 130 -12.98 0.30 -17.57
CA GLY A 130 -13.01 -0.95 -18.32
C GLY A 130 -11.71 -1.32 -19.04
N VAL A 131 -11.70 -2.56 -19.57
CA VAL A 131 -10.56 -3.13 -20.30
C VAL A 131 -10.40 -2.41 -21.64
N ARG A 132 -9.26 -1.74 -21.80
CA ARG A 132 -8.89 -1.13 -23.08
C ARG A 132 -8.54 -2.21 -24.09
N ALA A 133 -9.29 -2.26 -25.19
CA ALA A 133 -8.95 -3.12 -26.33
C ALA A 133 -7.76 -2.59 -27.14
N ASP A 134 -7.48 -1.27 -27.05
CA ASP A 134 -6.46 -0.58 -27.83
C ASP A 134 -5.63 0.35 -26.90
N PRO A 135 -4.31 0.14 -26.76
CA PRO A 135 -3.43 0.97 -25.94
C PRO A 135 -3.25 2.40 -26.47
N ASP A 136 -3.47 2.63 -27.77
CA ASP A 136 -3.21 3.92 -28.43
C ASP A 136 -4.46 4.82 -28.52
N MET A 137 -5.62 4.31 -28.09
CA MET A 137 -6.83 5.11 -27.96
C MET A 137 -6.56 6.34 -27.05
N PRO A 138 -7.23 7.50 -27.22
CA PRO A 138 -7.15 8.59 -26.26
C PRO A 138 -7.76 8.19 -24.89
N LEU A 139 -7.16 8.65 -23.80
CA LEU A 139 -7.64 8.36 -22.44
C LEU A 139 -9.04 8.96 -22.28
N SER A 140 -10.06 8.11 -22.19
CA SER A 140 -11.45 8.51 -22.00
C SER A 140 -11.83 8.67 -20.52
N GLY A 141 -10.83 8.68 -19.63
CA GLY A 141 -11.02 8.73 -18.18
C GLY A 141 -11.05 10.15 -17.62
N ASN A 142 -11.81 10.35 -16.55
CA ASN A 142 -11.76 11.60 -15.79
C ASN A 142 -10.42 11.67 -15.04
N LEU A 143 -9.74 12.82 -15.11
CA LEU A 143 -8.58 13.08 -14.26
C LEU A 143 -9.08 13.07 -12.80
N MET A 144 -8.60 12.12 -12.00
CA MET A 144 -8.99 12.00 -10.59
C MET A 144 -8.07 12.79 -9.68
N GLY A 145 -6.80 12.91 -10.02
CA GLY A 145 -5.83 13.63 -9.22
C GLY A 145 -4.47 13.75 -9.87
N PHE A 146 -3.61 14.54 -9.24
CA PHE A 146 -2.26 14.74 -9.75
C PHE A 146 -1.27 15.02 -8.62
N SER A 147 0.02 14.78 -8.91
CA SER A 147 1.13 15.30 -8.11
C SER A 147 2.27 15.72 -9.02
N SER A 148 3.17 16.53 -8.50
CA SER A 148 4.32 17.05 -9.24
C SER A 148 5.61 16.79 -8.46
N LEU A 149 6.64 16.39 -9.19
CA LEU A 149 7.99 16.14 -8.71
C LEU A 149 8.98 17.07 -9.41
N ASP A 150 9.85 17.70 -8.62
CA ASP A 150 11.05 18.36 -9.12
C ASP A 150 12.24 17.41 -9.02
N ALA A 151 12.55 16.75 -10.13
CA ALA A 151 13.69 15.85 -10.26
C ALA A 151 14.98 16.58 -10.66
N SER A 152 14.96 17.90 -10.88
CA SER A 152 16.14 18.66 -11.31
C SER A 152 17.24 18.67 -10.24
N SER A 153 16.87 18.51 -8.97
CA SER A 153 17.81 18.38 -7.84
C SER A 153 18.67 17.10 -7.89
N LEU A 154 18.28 16.11 -8.71
CA LEU A 154 19.02 14.86 -8.90
C LEU A 154 20.06 14.96 -10.02
N VAL A 155 20.15 16.10 -10.71
CA VAL A 155 21.14 16.34 -11.76
C VAL A 155 22.50 16.61 -11.10
N GLY A 156 23.36 15.59 -11.07
CA GLY A 156 24.71 15.64 -10.49
C GLY A 156 25.83 15.43 -11.50
N SER A 157 27.03 15.10 -11.02
CA SER A 157 28.10 14.54 -11.86
C SER A 157 28.00 13.01 -11.99
N GLU A 158 27.27 12.37 -11.08
CA GLU A 158 27.02 10.94 -11.04
C GLU A 158 25.52 10.65 -11.02
N PRO A 159 25.08 9.45 -11.43
CA PRO A 159 23.68 9.06 -11.36
C PRO A 159 23.17 9.06 -9.91
N MET A 160 22.21 9.94 -9.61
CA MET A 160 21.58 10.00 -8.29
C MET A 160 20.20 9.36 -8.33
N SER A 161 19.91 8.51 -7.34
CA SER A 161 18.57 7.97 -7.09
C SER A 161 18.02 8.52 -5.78
N ARG A 162 16.74 8.84 -5.75
CA ARG A 162 16.05 9.27 -4.52
C ARG A 162 14.61 8.79 -4.50
N SER A 163 14.18 8.30 -3.35
CA SER A 163 12.79 7.99 -3.07
C SER A 163 12.02 9.22 -2.61
N PHE A 164 10.80 9.39 -3.12
CA PHE A 164 9.89 10.46 -2.77
C PHE A 164 8.55 9.87 -2.36
N LEU A 165 7.98 10.46 -1.31
CA LEU A 165 6.57 10.27 -0.98
C LEU A 165 5.81 11.48 -1.50
N LEU A 166 5.06 11.28 -2.59
CA LEU A 166 4.32 12.34 -3.26
C LEU A 166 2.90 12.42 -2.72
N ASP A 167 2.52 13.55 -2.17
CA ASP A 167 1.13 13.83 -1.84
C ASP A 167 0.33 14.12 -3.11
N LEU A 168 -0.77 13.39 -3.27
CA LEU A 168 -1.65 13.47 -4.42
C LEU A 168 -2.77 14.45 -4.12
N ARG A 169 -3.03 15.36 -5.06
CA ARG A 169 -4.17 16.26 -5.02
C ARG A 169 -5.31 15.63 -5.80
N LEU A 170 -6.30 15.10 -5.09
CA LEU A 170 -7.52 14.57 -5.71
C LEU A 170 -8.47 15.72 -6.04
N LEU A 171 -9.05 15.70 -7.24
CA LEU A 171 -9.97 16.74 -7.70
C LEU A 171 -11.35 16.62 -7.05
N GLU A 172 -11.84 15.39 -6.85
CA GLU A 172 -13.14 15.13 -6.23
C GLU A 172 -13.10 15.15 -4.69
N ALA A 173 -11.92 14.92 -4.10
CA ALA A 173 -11.71 14.91 -2.66
C ALA A 173 -10.40 15.65 -2.25
N PRO A 174 -10.33 16.98 -2.37
CA PRO A 174 -9.09 17.74 -2.13
C PRO A 174 -8.52 17.61 -0.71
N GLY A 175 -9.34 17.21 0.26
CA GLY A 175 -8.96 17.00 1.66
C GLY A 175 -8.48 15.58 1.99
N ALA A 176 -8.52 14.64 1.03
CA ALA A 176 -8.07 13.28 1.26
C ALA A 176 -6.54 13.22 1.32
N SER A 177 -6.00 12.56 2.34
CA SER A 177 -4.57 12.34 2.48
C SER A 177 -4.15 11.09 1.69
N THR A 178 -4.02 11.22 0.38
CA THR A 178 -3.54 10.15 -0.50
C THR A 178 -2.12 10.44 -0.96
N SER A 179 -1.26 9.44 -0.97
CA SER A 179 0.16 9.61 -1.36
C SER A 179 0.65 8.46 -2.22
N LEU A 180 1.74 8.67 -2.95
CA LEU A 180 2.39 7.69 -3.81
C LEU A 180 3.88 7.60 -3.46
N GLU A 181 4.39 6.39 -3.27
CA GLU A 181 5.82 6.15 -3.12
C GLU A 181 6.45 5.94 -4.49
N ILE A 182 7.40 6.81 -4.83
CA ILE A 182 8.15 6.71 -6.08
C ILE A 182 9.64 6.77 -5.81
N GLU A 183 10.43 6.24 -6.72
CA GLU A 183 11.87 6.44 -6.79
C GLU A 183 12.19 7.05 -8.14
N ALA A 184 12.85 8.21 -8.13
CA ALA A 184 13.35 8.84 -9.33
C ALA A 184 14.87 8.75 -9.35
N ARG A 185 15.40 8.34 -10.49
CA ARG A 185 16.83 8.28 -10.75
C ARG A 185 17.15 9.11 -11.97
N VAL A 186 18.12 10.01 -11.84
CA VAL A 186 18.57 10.87 -12.94
C VAL A 186 20.03 10.56 -13.23
N TRP A 187 20.31 10.24 -14.50
CA TRP A 187 21.66 10.06 -14.98
C TRP A 187 22.10 11.36 -15.66
N PRO A 188 23.08 12.06 -15.07
CA PRO A 188 23.71 13.14 -15.78
C PRO A 188 24.48 12.54 -16.94
N ARG A 189 24.27 13.10 -18.14
CA ARG A 189 25.05 12.66 -19.29
C ARG A 189 26.48 13.14 -19.05
N GLY A 190 27.43 12.21 -19.04
CA GLY A 190 28.84 12.54 -18.91
C GLY A 190 29.21 13.55 -20.00
N SER A 191 29.70 14.72 -19.60
CA SER A 191 30.38 15.63 -20.51
C SER A 191 31.64 14.93 -21.00
N SER A 192 31.53 14.09 -22.02
CA SER A 192 32.69 13.52 -22.67
C SER A 192 33.39 14.65 -23.44
N GLY A 193 34.42 15.22 -22.83
CA GLY A 193 35.45 16.00 -23.50
C GLY A 193 35.11 17.45 -23.82
N ALA A 194 35.24 18.32 -22.82
CA ALA A 194 35.91 19.60 -23.02
C ALA A 194 36.69 19.93 -21.74
N ASP A 195 38.02 20.00 -21.87
CA ASP A 195 38.95 20.44 -20.85
C ASP A 195 38.46 21.73 -20.15
N GLY A 196 38.36 21.68 -18.82
CA GLY A 196 38.02 22.83 -17.97
C GLY A 196 38.30 22.52 -16.50
N PRO A 197 38.94 23.43 -15.74
CA PRO A 197 39.80 23.06 -14.62
C PRO A 197 39.06 22.69 -13.33
N LYS A 198 39.71 21.80 -12.57
CA LYS A 198 39.34 21.23 -11.27
C LYS A 198 38.80 22.25 -10.26
N PRO A 199 37.75 21.90 -9.47
CA PRO A 199 37.34 22.71 -8.33
C PRO A 199 38.33 22.56 -7.17
N VAL A 200 38.75 23.70 -6.62
CA VAL A 200 39.61 23.81 -5.45
C VAL A 200 38.83 23.41 -4.21
N SER A 201 39.34 22.39 -3.52
CA SER A 201 38.98 22.01 -2.16
C SER A 201 39.47 23.09 -1.18
N THR A 202 38.57 23.83 -0.55
CA THR A 202 38.90 24.63 0.65
C THR A 202 38.70 23.76 1.87
N SER A 203 39.78 23.06 2.25
CA SER A 203 39.97 22.52 3.58
C SER A 203 40.03 23.66 4.60
N ALA A 204 39.23 23.55 5.66
CA ALA A 204 39.43 24.27 6.90
C ALA A 204 40.85 24.02 7.47
N PRO A 205 41.35 24.92 8.33
CA PRO A 205 42.20 24.50 9.41
C PRO A 205 41.53 24.78 10.76
N ALA A 206 41.30 23.71 11.50
CA ALA A 206 41.33 23.74 12.95
C ALA A 206 42.79 23.55 13.39
N VAL A 207 43.33 24.48 14.17
CA VAL A 207 44.46 24.22 15.08
C VAL A 207 44.17 24.92 16.40
N ALA A 208 44.36 24.16 17.46
CA ALA A 208 44.00 24.44 18.84
C ALA A 208 45.12 25.14 19.63
N LEU A 209 44.70 25.61 20.81
CA LEU A 209 45.45 25.74 22.07
C LEU A 209 46.54 26.82 22.19
N ALA A 210 46.19 27.89 22.92
CA ALA A 210 47.07 28.42 23.96
C ALA A 210 46.21 28.98 25.12
N ALA A 211 46.51 28.51 26.33
CA ALA A 211 45.92 28.93 27.59
C ALA A 211 46.60 30.20 28.13
N GLY A 212 45.85 30.97 28.94
CA GLY A 212 46.32 32.16 29.66
C GLY A 212 46.24 33.41 28.77
N THR A 213 45.60 34.52 29.15
CA THR A 213 45.76 35.21 30.42
C THR A 213 44.61 36.21 30.55
N VAL A 214 44.05 36.31 31.75
CA VAL A 214 43.10 37.35 32.13
C VAL A 214 43.81 38.71 32.09
N GLY A 215 43.16 39.71 31.47
CA GLY A 215 43.35 41.11 31.82
C GLY A 215 43.73 42.05 30.68
N THR A 216 42.79 42.96 30.39
CA THR A 216 42.90 44.29 29.74
C THR A 216 42.44 44.38 28.28
N VAL A 217 41.11 44.49 28.10
CA VAL A 217 40.49 44.95 26.84
C VAL A 217 40.92 46.40 26.59
N ALA A 218 41.68 46.60 25.52
CA ALA A 218 42.15 47.90 25.08
C ALA A 218 41.00 48.71 24.44
N PRO A 219 40.98 50.05 24.56
CA PRO A 219 39.94 50.91 23.98
C PRO A 219 39.82 50.83 22.44
N SER A 220 40.83 50.26 21.75
CA SER A 220 40.84 50.04 20.30
C SER A 220 39.81 49.02 19.83
N GLU A 221 39.66 47.89 20.55
CA GLU A 221 38.75 46.81 20.15
C GLU A 221 37.28 47.23 20.27
N VAL A 222 36.98 48.09 21.25
CA VAL A 222 35.65 48.70 21.42
C VAL A 222 35.32 49.65 20.27
N GLN A 223 36.33 50.34 19.73
CA GLN A 223 36.17 51.24 18.60
C GLN A 223 35.98 50.48 17.28
N ASP A 224 36.73 49.40 17.06
CA ASP A 224 36.57 48.50 15.92
C ASP A 224 35.23 47.77 15.96
N PHE A 225 34.75 47.37 17.14
CA PHE A 225 33.43 46.78 17.30
C PHE A 225 32.31 47.78 16.95
N ARG A 226 32.47 49.05 17.32
CA ARG A 226 31.51 50.11 16.96
C ARG A 226 31.46 50.36 15.46
N LEU A 227 32.62 50.45 14.80
CA LEU A 227 32.70 50.64 13.35
C LEU A 227 32.11 49.44 12.58
N ASN A 228 32.41 48.22 13.01
CA ASN A 228 31.82 47.01 12.43
C ASN A 228 30.31 46.92 12.67
N HIS A 229 29.83 47.33 13.84
CA HIS A 229 28.40 47.39 14.12
C HIS A 229 27.69 48.44 13.24
N GLU A 230 28.29 49.62 13.08
CA GLU A 230 27.75 50.68 12.22
C GLU A 230 27.71 50.27 10.74
N LEU A 231 28.77 49.61 10.25
CA LEU A 231 28.82 49.05 8.90
C LEU A 231 27.78 47.95 8.70
N SER A 232 27.59 47.07 9.69
CA SER A 232 26.56 46.02 9.66
C SER A 232 25.15 46.62 9.59
N VAL A 233 24.89 47.70 10.36
CA VAL A 233 23.62 48.43 10.31
C VAL A 233 23.41 49.10 8.95
N GLN A 234 24.44 49.71 8.36
CA GLN A 234 24.34 50.30 7.02
C GLN A 234 24.10 49.25 5.93
N LEU A 235 24.81 48.13 5.96
CA LEU A 235 24.59 47.00 5.04
C LEU A 235 23.19 46.41 5.19
N SER A 236 22.68 46.30 6.42
CA SER A 236 21.30 45.85 6.67
C SER A 236 20.27 46.82 6.08
N LYS A 237 20.48 48.15 6.21
CA LYS A 237 19.60 49.16 5.59
C LYS A 237 19.61 49.07 4.06
N GLU A 238 20.78 48.97 3.44
CA GLU A 238 20.93 48.80 1.99
C GLU A 238 20.28 47.51 1.50
N PHE A 239 20.46 46.40 2.24
CA PHE A 239 19.82 45.13 1.93
C PHE A 239 18.30 45.23 1.99
N ASN A 240 17.76 45.87 3.03
CA ASN A 240 16.32 46.08 3.18
C ASN A 240 15.73 46.98 2.09
N LEU A 241 16.45 48.04 1.68
CA LEU A 241 16.03 48.91 0.58
C LEU A 241 15.99 48.15 -0.76
N ARG A 242 17.04 47.36 -1.06
CA ARG A 242 17.07 46.53 -2.28
C ARG A 242 16.01 45.44 -2.26
N ALA A 243 15.77 44.80 -1.11
CA ALA A 243 14.70 43.82 -0.95
C ALA A 243 13.32 44.45 -1.18
N ALA A 244 13.08 45.67 -0.69
CA ALA A 244 11.84 46.40 -0.92
C ALA A 244 11.65 46.78 -2.40
N ALA A 245 12.71 47.22 -3.08
CA ALA A 245 12.67 47.52 -4.52
C ALA A 245 12.40 46.27 -5.36
N LEU A 246 13.06 45.15 -5.05
CA LEU A 246 12.80 43.85 -5.69
C LEU A 246 11.37 43.37 -5.48
N LYS A 247 10.81 43.58 -4.28
CA LYS A 247 9.42 43.23 -3.99
C LYS A 247 8.44 44.03 -4.86
N ARG A 248 8.61 45.35 -4.95
CA ARG A 248 7.77 46.20 -5.83
C ARG A 248 7.89 45.81 -7.30
N ALA A 249 9.11 45.59 -7.79
CA ALA A 249 9.32 45.13 -9.15
C ALA A 249 8.65 43.76 -9.41
N GLY A 250 8.69 42.86 -8.42
CA GLY A 250 7.96 41.58 -8.47
C GLY A 250 6.45 41.77 -8.57
N GLU A 251 5.88 42.67 -7.79
CA GLU A 251 4.44 43.01 -7.83
C GLU A 251 4.04 43.61 -9.19
N GLU A 252 4.85 44.51 -9.75
CA GLU A 252 4.65 45.09 -11.09
C GLU A 252 4.73 44.05 -12.21
N ILE A 253 5.67 43.09 -12.12
CA ILE A 253 5.77 41.99 -13.08
C ILE A 253 4.51 41.13 -13.05
N VAL A 254 3.96 40.85 -11.87
CA VAL A 254 2.73 40.06 -11.74
C VAL A 254 1.53 40.80 -12.33
N THR A 255 1.38 42.10 -12.07
CA THR A 255 0.29 42.90 -12.65
C THR A 255 0.40 43.01 -14.16
N LEU A 256 1.61 43.27 -14.69
CA LEU A 256 1.86 43.31 -16.13
C LEU A 256 1.57 41.97 -16.80
N ARG A 257 1.97 40.84 -16.20
CA ARG A 257 1.63 39.49 -16.71
C ARG A 257 0.13 39.27 -16.79
N ARG A 258 -0.62 39.69 -15.76
CA ARG A 258 -2.08 39.61 -15.76
C ARG A 258 -2.71 40.47 -16.86
N GLN A 259 -2.21 41.69 -17.06
CA GLN A 259 -2.68 42.59 -18.11
C GLN A 259 -2.41 42.02 -19.51
N VAL A 260 -1.20 41.47 -19.74
CA VAL A 260 -0.87 40.79 -21.00
C VAL A 260 -1.81 39.61 -21.25
N GLN A 261 -2.17 38.84 -20.22
CA GLN A 261 -3.08 37.72 -20.38
C GLN A 261 -4.52 38.15 -20.71
N LEU A 262 -5.00 39.24 -20.10
CA LEU A 262 -6.29 39.84 -20.44
C LEU A 262 -6.30 40.34 -21.89
N LEU A 263 -5.30 41.12 -22.28
CA LEU A 263 -5.18 41.64 -23.65
C LEU A 263 -5.06 40.52 -24.69
N LYS A 264 -4.35 39.43 -24.37
CA LYS A 264 -4.28 38.24 -25.24
C LYS A 264 -5.63 37.54 -25.41
N ASN A 265 -6.44 37.49 -24.35
CA ASN A 265 -7.78 36.91 -24.42
C ASN A 265 -8.73 37.80 -25.22
N GLU A 266 -8.67 39.11 -25.01
CA GLU A 266 -9.46 40.08 -25.77
C GLU A 266 -9.08 40.08 -27.26
N ASN A 267 -7.77 40.08 -27.58
CA ASN A 267 -7.31 39.99 -28.97
C ASN A 267 -7.78 38.70 -29.65
N ARG A 268 -7.78 37.57 -28.93
CA ARG A 268 -8.37 36.31 -29.43
C ARG A 268 -9.86 36.44 -29.70
N SER A 269 -10.62 37.06 -28.79
CA SER A 269 -12.05 37.28 -28.97
C SER A 269 -12.36 38.17 -30.17
N LEU A 270 -11.60 39.26 -30.35
CA LEU A 270 -11.76 40.17 -31.47
C LEU A 270 -11.41 39.51 -32.81
N ARG A 271 -10.34 38.69 -32.85
CA ARG A 271 -10.00 37.92 -34.05
C ARG A 271 -11.11 36.94 -34.45
N ALA A 272 -11.69 36.24 -33.47
CA ALA A 272 -12.82 35.35 -33.75
C ALA A 272 -14.05 36.12 -34.27
N GLN A 273 -14.34 37.30 -33.72
CA GLN A 273 -15.42 38.16 -34.23
C GLN A 273 -15.17 38.63 -35.67
N VAL A 274 -13.95 39.06 -35.99
CA VAL A 274 -13.58 39.44 -37.36
C VAL A 274 -13.73 38.25 -38.31
N GLU A 275 -13.28 37.06 -37.91
CA GLU A 275 -13.43 35.85 -38.72
C GLU A 275 -14.91 35.50 -38.97
N ASP A 276 -15.77 35.67 -37.96
CA ASP A 276 -17.22 35.46 -38.11
C ASP A 276 -17.85 36.51 -39.04
N GLU A 277 -17.45 37.78 -38.94
CA GLU A 277 -17.89 38.83 -39.87
C GLU A 277 -17.42 38.58 -41.30
N GLU A 278 -16.16 38.14 -41.49
CA GLU A 278 -15.62 37.76 -42.80
C GLU A 278 -16.39 36.58 -43.41
N LYS A 279 -16.72 35.57 -42.60
CA LYS A 279 -17.58 34.45 -43.02
C LYS A 279 -18.97 34.93 -43.42
N LEU A 280 -19.59 35.82 -42.65
CA LEU A 280 -20.86 36.45 -42.99
C LEU A 280 -20.80 37.21 -44.32
N VAL A 281 -19.73 37.98 -44.55
CA VAL A 281 -19.51 38.69 -45.83
C VAL A 281 -19.38 37.69 -46.98
N GLN A 282 -18.64 36.60 -46.80
CA GLN A 282 -18.53 35.54 -47.81
C GLN A 282 -19.87 34.84 -48.06
N GLU A 283 -20.64 34.53 -47.04
CA GLU A 283 -21.98 33.93 -47.17
C GLU A 283 -22.94 34.86 -47.93
N VAL A 284 -22.91 36.16 -47.66
CA VAL A 284 -23.71 37.15 -48.38
C VAL A 284 -23.26 37.28 -49.85
N GLN A 285 -21.96 37.18 -50.13
CA GLN A 285 -21.46 37.13 -51.51
C GLN A 285 -21.87 35.84 -52.24
N GLN A 286 -21.85 34.69 -51.57
CA GLN A 286 -22.23 33.39 -52.15
C GLN A 286 -23.74 33.24 -52.31
N ARG A 287 -24.53 33.87 -51.44
CA ARG A 287 -25.99 33.96 -51.52
C ARG A 287 -26.40 35.43 -51.60
N PRO A 288 -26.29 36.05 -52.78
CA PRO A 288 -26.79 37.39 -52.96
C PRO A 288 -28.29 37.44 -52.61
N PRO A 289 -28.77 38.57 -52.05
CA PRO A 289 -30.16 38.72 -51.70
C PRO A 289 -31.07 38.42 -52.90
N PRO A 290 -32.22 37.75 -52.68
CA PRO A 290 -33.09 37.33 -53.77
C PRO A 290 -33.53 38.51 -54.64
N GLU A 291 -33.47 38.32 -55.96
CA GLU A 291 -33.87 39.33 -56.94
C GLU A 291 -35.31 39.80 -56.69
N GLY A 292 -35.51 41.13 -56.66
CA GLY A 292 -36.79 41.75 -56.36
C GLY A 292 -36.89 42.44 -54.99
N LEU A 293 -35.88 42.31 -54.13
CA LEU A 293 -35.73 43.16 -52.93
C LEU A 293 -35.56 44.64 -53.29
N GLU A 294 -34.86 44.93 -54.39
CA GLU A 294 -34.65 46.29 -54.92
C GLU A 294 -35.92 46.92 -55.50
N LYS A 295 -36.92 46.11 -55.84
CA LYS A 295 -38.20 46.56 -56.42
C LYS A 295 -39.25 46.89 -55.35
N LEU A 296 -38.99 46.56 -54.09
CA LEU A 296 -39.89 46.84 -52.98
C LEU A 296 -39.73 48.28 -52.52
N SER A 297 -40.85 48.93 -52.18
CA SER A 297 -40.79 50.21 -51.50
C SER A 297 -40.13 50.06 -50.12
N ALA A 298 -39.52 51.15 -49.62
CA ALA A 298 -38.88 51.15 -48.30
C ALA A 298 -39.82 50.67 -47.17
N ALA A 299 -41.11 50.96 -47.28
CA ALA A 299 -42.12 50.52 -46.31
C ALA A 299 -42.37 49.00 -46.35
N GLU A 300 -42.45 48.40 -47.53
CA GLU A 300 -42.62 46.94 -47.68
C GLU A 300 -41.38 46.17 -47.22
N LEU A 301 -40.20 46.74 -47.50
CA LEU A 301 -38.92 46.18 -47.04
C LEU A 301 -38.83 46.21 -45.51
N ALA A 302 -39.17 47.34 -44.88
CA ALA A 302 -39.23 47.47 -43.43
C ALA A 302 -40.23 46.48 -42.80
N GLY A 303 -41.41 46.32 -43.40
CA GLY A 303 -42.42 45.37 -42.92
C GLY A 303 -41.99 43.89 -43.05
N LYS A 304 -41.26 43.52 -44.11
CA LYS A 304 -40.67 42.17 -44.26
C LYS A 304 -39.51 41.94 -43.29
N LEU A 305 -38.66 42.95 -43.07
CA LEU A 305 -37.57 42.88 -42.10
C LEU A 305 -38.12 42.69 -40.69
N GLN A 306 -39.14 43.46 -40.30
CA GLN A 306 -39.75 43.36 -38.99
C GLN A 306 -40.36 41.97 -38.74
N ARG A 307 -41.12 41.42 -39.68
CA ARG A 307 -41.66 40.06 -39.59
C ARG A 307 -40.57 38.98 -39.51
N THR A 308 -39.48 39.15 -40.26
CA THR A 308 -38.34 38.23 -40.21
C THR A 308 -37.61 38.31 -38.87
N LEU A 309 -37.45 39.50 -38.31
CA LEU A 309 -36.87 39.70 -36.98
C LEU A 309 -37.73 39.12 -35.86
N GLU A 310 -39.05 39.24 -35.96
CA GLU A 310 -40.00 38.62 -35.02
C GLU A 310 -39.86 37.08 -35.06
N LYS A 311 -39.90 36.48 -36.26
CA LYS A 311 -39.68 35.03 -36.43
C LYS A 311 -38.30 34.58 -35.93
N TYR A 312 -37.26 35.37 -36.19
CA TYR A 312 -35.92 35.08 -35.69
C TYR A 312 -35.85 35.11 -34.16
N ARG A 313 -36.50 36.09 -33.52
CA ARG A 313 -36.57 36.17 -32.05
C ARG A 313 -37.34 34.99 -31.45
N GLU A 314 -38.47 34.61 -32.07
CA GLU A 314 -39.24 33.43 -31.66
C GLU A 314 -38.41 32.14 -31.77
N GLU A 315 -37.72 31.93 -32.89
CA GLU A 315 -36.87 30.74 -33.03
C GLU A 315 -35.64 30.77 -32.13
N LYS A 316 -35.05 31.93 -31.90
CA LYS A 316 -33.98 32.08 -30.90
C LYS A 316 -34.46 31.73 -29.49
N ALA A 317 -35.67 32.13 -29.13
CA ALA A 317 -36.28 31.77 -27.85
C ALA A 317 -36.51 30.25 -27.75
N LYS A 318 -37.11 29.63 -28.77
CA LYS A 318 -37.31 28.16 -28.82
C LYS A 318 -35.99 27.39 -28.78
N ALA A 319 -34.98 27.84 -29.51
CA ALA A 319 -33.64 27.24 -29.47
C ALA A 319 -33.04 27.32 -28.07
N SER A 320 -33.15 28.46 -27.39
CA SER A 320 -32.68 28.59 -26.00
C SER A 320 -33.42 27.67 -25.02
N GLU A 321 -34.73 27.47 -25.21
CA GLU A 321 -35.54 26.56 -24.40
C GLU A 321 -35.15 25.10 -24.65
N LEU A 322 -34.92 24.71 -25.90
CA LEU A 322 -34.45 23.37 -26.27
C LEU A 322 -33.06 23.09 -25.71
N THR A 323 -32.12 24.03 -25.79
CA THR A 323 -30.79 23.90 -25.18
C THR A 323 -30.91 23.68 -23.67
N ARG A 324 -31.75 24.48 -22.99
CA ARG A 324 -31.98 24.30 -21.55
C ARG A 324 -32.57 22.91 -21.23
N ARG A 325 -33.57 22.45 -21.99
CA ARG A 325 -34.15 21.11 -21.82
C ARG A 325 -33.11 20.01 -22.04
N MET A 326 -32.22 20.18 -23.01
CA MET A 326 -31.14 19.23 -23.28
C MET A 326 -30.14 19.19 -22.12
N GLU A 327 -29.75 20.34 -21.57
CA GLU A 327 -28.89 20.41 -20.38
C GLU A 327 -29.54 19.74 -19.17
N ASP A 328 -30.82 19.99 -18.93
CA ASP A 328 -31.55 19.37 -17.82
C ASP A 328 -31.67 17.84 -18.02
N ALA A 329 -31.91 17.36 -19.24
CA ALA A 329 -31.91 15.94 -19.57
C ALA A 329 -30.52 15.30 -19.35
N LEU A 330 -29.43 15.99 -19.71
CA LEU A 330 -28.07 15.50 -19.47
C LEU A 330 -27.74 15.39 -17.98
N LYS A 331 -28.22 16.33 -17.15
CA LYS A 331 -28.10 16.25 -15.68
C LYS A 331 -28.89 15.08 -15.10
N GLU A 332 -30.08 14.80 -15.62
CA GLU A 332 -30.85 13.63 -15.18
C GLU A 332 -30.17 12.31 -15.58
N VAL A 333 -29.58 12.24 -16.77
CA VAL A 333 -28.80 11.06 -17.20
C VAL A 333 -27.56 10.86 -16.31
N SER A 334 -26.85 11.93 -15.94
CA SER A 334 -25.70 11.81 -15.04
C SER A 334 -26.13 11.37 -13.63
N ARG A 335 -27.27 11.88 -13.14
CA ARG A 335 -27.88 11.45 -11.87
C ARG A 335 -28.29 9.98 -11.90
N ALA A 336 -28.94 9.53 -12.97
CA ALA A 336 -29.33 8.13 -13.15
C ALA A 336 -28.12 7.19 -13.13
N ARG A 337 -27.05 7.54 -13.86
CA ARG A 337 -25.77 6.79 -13.83
C ARG A 337 -25.10 6.79 -12.46
N GLY A 338 -25.28 7.85 -11.66
CA GLY A 338 -24.84 7.88 -10.27
C GLY A 338 -25.58 6.85 -9.43
N LEU A 339 -26.90 6.80 -9.56
CA LEU A 339 -27.75 5.85 -8.83
C LEU A 339 -27.51 4.39 -9.25
N GLU A 340 -27.29 4.12 -10.54
CA GLU A 340 -26.93 2.79 -11.03
C GLU A 340 -25.66 2.26 -10.38
N ARG A 341 -24.60 3.10 -10.29
CA ARG A 341 -23.35 2.74 -9.61
C ARG A 341 -23.57 2.43 -8.12
N SER A 342 -24.30 3.28 -7.41
CA SER A 342 -24.61 3.02 -5.99
C SER A 342 -25.43 1.74 -5.79
N LEU A 343 -26.27 1.39 -6.75
CA LEU A 343 -27.03 0.14 -6.71
C LEU A 343 -26.13 -1.09 -6.96
N GLU A 344 -25.19 -1.00 -7.90
CA GLU A 344 -24.18 -2.04 -8.14
C GLU A 344 -23.29 -2.26 -6.91
N GLU A 345 -22.81 -1.18 -6.29
CA GLU A 345 -22.03 -1.23 -5.04
C GLU A 345 -22.83 -1.92 -3.92
N LEU A 346 -24.09 -1.52 -3.73
CA LEU A 346 -24.95 -2.10 -2.71
C LEU A 346 -25.21 -3.59 -2.97
N GLN A 347 -25.41 -3.99 -4.22
CA GLN A 347 -25.54 -5.40 -4.61
C GLN A 347 -24.26 -6.20 -4.31
N GLN A 348 -23.09 -5.64 -4.60
CA GLN A 348 -21.81 -6.28 -4.29
C GLN A 348 -21.64 -6.48 -2.78
N VAL A 349 -21.92 -5.45 -1.98
CA VAL A 349 -21.89 -5.54 -0.51
C VAL A 349 -22.85 -6.61 0.01
N HIS A 350 -24.06 -6.69 -0.54
CA HIS A 350 -25.01 -7.75 -0.16
C HIS A 350 -24.52 -9.15 -0.53
N LEU A 351 -23.85 -9.33 -1.67
CA LEU A 351 -23.25 -10.62 -2.04
C LEU A 351 -22.12 -11.01 -1.08
N GLU A 352 -21.27 -10.06 -0.69
CA GLU A 352 -20.19 -10.30 0.27
C GLU A 352 -20.74 -10.64 1.67
N GLN A 353 -21.74 -9.90 2.13
CA GLN A 353 -22.44 -10.19 3.39
C GLN A 353 -23.07 -11.59 3.39
N ASN A 354 -23.71 -12.00 2.29
CA ASN A 354 -24.29 -13.34 2.17
C ASN A 354 -23.22 -14.44 2.20
N ARG A 355 -22.06 -14.23 1.57
CA ARG A 355 -20.94 -15.17 1.65
C ARG A 355 -20.42 -15.33 3.07
N GLU A 356 -20.26 -14.22 3.79
CA GLU A 356 -19.80 -14.27 5.18
C GLU A 356 -20.83 -14.95 6.09
N LEU A 357 -22.12 -14.69 5.88
CA LEU A 357 -23.19 -15.36 6.60
C LEU A 357 -23.18 -16.87 6.37
N GLN A 358 -22.95 -17.33 5.13
CA GLN A 358 -22.76 -18.76 4.83
C GLN A 358 -21.55 -19.34 5.55
N ARG A 359 -20.41 -18.63 5.55
CA ARG A 359 -19.21 -19.05 6.27
C ARG A 359 -19.48 -19.23 7.76
N LEU A 360 -20.14 -18.27 8.38
CA LEU A 360 -20.50 -18.31 9.80
C LEU A 360 -21.50 -19.44 10.11
N GLN A 361 -22.45 -19.73 9.21
CA GLN A 361 -23.35 -20.87 9.36
C GLN A 361 -22.60 -22.21 9.34
N ASP A 362 -21.62 -22.36 8.44
CA ASP A 362 -20.80 -23.56 8.37
C ASP A 362 -19.86 -23.71 9.57
N GLU A 363 -19.30 -22.61 10.08
CA GLU A 363 -18.56 -22.59 11.34
C GLU A 363 -19.47 -22.98 12.52
N GLY A 364 -20.72 -22.51 12.55
CA GLY A 364 -21.73 -22.91 13.52
C GLY A 364 -21.98 -24.42 13.51
N ARG A 365 -22.14 -25.02 12.33
CA ARG A 365 -22.30 -26.49 12.18
C ARG A 365 -21.08 -27.27 12.70
N LYS A 366 -19.86 -26.76 12.46
CA LYS A 366 -18.62 -27.36 12.98
C LYS A 366 -18.58 -27.29 14.51
N LEU A 367 -18.95 -26.15 15.10
CA LEU A 367 -19.02 -25.99 16.55
C LEU A 367 -20.01 -26.98 17.19
N ASP A 368 -21.16 -27.22 16.56
CA ASP A 368 -22.12 -28.20 17.07
C ASP A 368 -21.57 -29.63 17.02
N THR A 369 -20.82 -29.97 15.96
CA THR A 369 -20.12 -31.26 15.86
C THR A 369 -19.07 -31.41 16.98
N TYR A 370 -18.30 -30.36 17.26
CA TYR A 370 -17.34 -30.36 18.37
C TYR A 370 -18.01 -30.47 19.73
N ARG A 371 -19.14 -29.79 19.96
CA ARG A 371 -19.94 -29.93 21.18
C ARG A 371 -20.44 -31.37 21.37
N GLN A 372 -20.91 -32.01 20.31
CA GLN A 372 -21.34 -33.41 20.37
C GLN A 372 -20.18 -34.36 20.67
N THR A 373 -19.01 -34.09 20.08
CA THR A 373 -17.77 -34.85 20.31
C THR A 373 -17.31 -34.71 21.77
N ALA A 374 -17.28 -33.48 22.29
CA ALA A 374 -16.95 -33.19 23.68
C ALA A 374 -17.88 -33.94 24.65
N LYS A 375 -19.21 -33.87 24.44
CA LYS A 375 -20.18 -34.66 25.22
C LYS A 375 -19.94 -36.16 25.17
N THR A 376 -19.48 -36.67 24.02
CA THR A 376 -19.18 -38.10 23.87
C THR A 376 -17.89 -38.46 24.61
N GLN A 377 -16.86 -37.61 24.53
CA GLN A 377 -15.62 -37.78 25.26
C GLN A 377 -15.83 -37.70 26.78
N GLU A 378 -16.64 -36.76 27.26
CA GLU A 378 -17.04 -36.67 28.68
C GLU A 378 -17.66 -38.00 29.15
N LYS A 379 -18.56 -38.60 28.37
CA LYS A 379 -19.15 -39.92 28.68
C LYS A 379 -18.11 -41.04 28.71
N VAL A 380 -17.13 -41.01 27.81
CA VAL A 380 -16.03 -41.99 27.78
C VAL A 380 -15.16 -41.84 29.02
N ILE A 381 -14.77 -40.60 29.38
CA ILE A 381 -13.98 -40.31 30.58
C ILE A 381 -14.72 -40.82 31.82
N SER A 382 -16.01 -40.50 31.98
CA SER A 382 -16.79 -40.99 33.12
C SER A 382 -16.89 -42.52 33.19
N LYS A 383 -16.85 -43.23 32.06
CA LYS A 383 -16.78 -44.71 32.06
C LYS A 383 -15.40 -45.21 32.48
N LEU A 384 -14.33 -44.59 32.00
CA LEU A 384 -12.96 -44.94 32.38
C LEU A 384 -12.70 -44.68 33.85
N GLU A 385 -13.18 -43.56 34.39
CA GLU A 385 -13.11 -43.23 35.81
C GLU A 385 -13.79 -44.32 36.67
N LYS A 386 -14.98 -44.78 36.28
CA LYS A 386 -15.68 -45.88 36.98
C LYS A 386 -14.91 -47.20 36.92
N ILE A 387 -14.29 -47.52 35.79
CA ILE A 387 -13.48 -48.75 35.65
C ILE A 387 -12.25 -48.65 36.54
N LEU A 388 -11.57 -47.50 36.55
CA LEU A 388 -10.41 -47.26 37.42
C LEU A 388 -10.77 -47.35 38.90
N GLU A 389 -11.91 -46.77 39.30
CA GLU A 389 -12.40 -46.85 40.67
C GLU A 389 -12.75 -48.28 41.08
N SER A 390 -13.43 -49.05 40.22
CA SER A 390 -13.72 -50.47 40.47
C SER A 390 -12.45 -51.30 40.59
N SER A 391 -11.49 -51.11 39.68
CA SER A 391 -10.19 -51.80 39.70
C SER A 391 -9.40 -51.47 40.97
N LEU A 392 -9.39 -50.19 41.38
CA LEU A 392 -8.75 -49.77 42.62
C LEU A 392 -9.40 -50.44 43.85
N GLN A 393 -10.73 -50.52 43.89
CA GLN A 393 -11.44 -51.23 44.96
C GLN A 393 -11.13 -52.73 44.98
N GLU A 394 -11.00 -53.38 43.82
CA GLU A 394 -10.59 -54.78 43.72
C GLU A 394 -9.18 -55.01 44.24
N VAL A 395 -8.22 -54.15 43.87
CA VAL A 395 -6.85 -54.20 44.39
C VAL A 395 -6.82 -54.01 45.90
N GLN A 396 -7.57 -53.05 46.44
CA GLN A 396 -7.67 -52.84 47.89
C GLN A 396 -8.28 -54.05 48.61
N LYS A 397 -9.32 -54.67 48.05
CA LYS A 397 -9.92 -55.91 48.59
C LYS A 397 -8.91 -57.07 48.55
N ALA A 398 -8.21 -57.24 47.43
CA ALA A 398 -7.18 -58.27 47.29
C ALA A 398 -6.03 -58.09 48.28
N GLN A 399 -5.57 -56.85 48.49
CA GLN A 399 -4.58 -56.52 49.53
C GLN A 399 -5.08 -56.87 50.92
N LYS A 400 -6.34 -56.54 51.25
CA LYS A 400 -6.94 -56.89 52.56
C LYS A 400 -6.98 -58.40 52.78
N VAL A 401 -7.45 -59.15 51.78
CA VAL A 401 -7.46 -60.63 51.82
C VAL A 401 -6.05 -61.18 51.97
N GLN A 402 -5.06 -60.60 51.27
CA GLN A 402 -3.66 -61.00 51.40
C GLN A 402 -3.14 -60.80 52.83
N VAL A 403 -3.44 -59.65 53.45
CA VAL A 403 -3.08 -59.38 54.86
C VAL A 403 -3.75 -60.38 55.80
N ASP A 404 -5.03 -60.68 55.60
CA ASP A 404 -5.78 -61.65 56.40
C ASP A 404 -5.22 -63.08 56.24
N ILE A 405 -4.83 -63.47 55.01
CA ILE A 405 -4.17 -64.76 54.75
C ILE A 405 -2.82 -64.84 55.48
N GLU A 406 -1.99 -63.81 55.41
CA GLU A 406 -0.71 -63.80 56.12
C GLU A 406 -0.91 -63.86 57.64
N ARG A 407 -1.91 -63.14 58.17
CA ARG A 407 -2.29 -63.25 59.58
C ARG A 407 -2.72 -64.67 59.94
N LEU A 408 -3.63 -65.29 59.19
CA LEU A 408 -4.10 -66.66 59.43
C LEU A 408 -2.97 -67.69 59.29
N LYS A 409 -2.00 -67.49 58.40
CA LYS A 409 -0.80 -68.32 58.30
C LYS A 409 0.04 -68.22 59.57
N THR A 410 0.26 -67.02 60.10
CA THR A 410 1.01 -66.85 61.37
C THR A 410 0.26 -67.46 62.55
N GLU A 411 -1.06 -67.34 62.63
CA GLU A 411 -1.88 -67.96 63.66
C GLU A 411 -1.88 -69.50 63.53
N ASN A 412 -2.00 -70.04 62.32
CA ASN A 412 -1.87 -71.49 62.06
C ASN A 412 -0.50 -72.01 62.46
N LEU A 413 0.57 -71.28 62.15
CA LEU A 413 1.93 -71.67 62.50
C LEU A 413 2.10 -71.72 64.02
N LYS A 414 1.64 -70.69 64.74
CA LYS A 414 1.60 -70.67 66.22
C LYS A 414 0.77 -71.82 66.80
N LEU A 415 -0.39 -72.13 66.21
CA LEU A 415 -1.23 -73.25 66.64
C LEU A 415 -0.56 -74.59 66.39
N ARG A 416 0.08 -74.78 65.23
CA ARG A 416 0.87 -75.99 64.93
C ARG A 416 2.04 -76.15 65.89
N GLU A 417 2.76 -75.07 66.20
CA GLU A 417 3.82 -75.07 67.22
C GLU A 417 3.29 -75.45 68.60
N ARG A 418 2.13 -74.91 69.01
CA ARG A 418 1.45 -75.28 70.27
C ARG A 418 1.00 -76.74 70.29
N CYS A 419 0.40 -77.24 69.20
CA CYS A 419 0.00 -78.64 69.11
C CYS A 419 1.22 -79.57 69.14
N SER A 420 2.29 -79.19 68.43
CA SER A 420 3.56 -79.94 68.44
C SER A 420 4.16 -79.98 69.84
N SER A 421 4.22 -78.85 70.55
CA SER A 421 4.76 -78.80 71.91
C SER A 421 3.91 -79.54 72.93
N LEU A 422 2.58 -79.55 72.78
CA LEU A 422 1.71 -80.39 73.60
C LEU A 422 1.88 -81.88 73.30
N LEU A 423 2.09 -82.27 72.04
CA LEU A 423 2.37 -83.65 71.65
C LEU A 423 3.72 -84.13 72.18
N THR A 424 4.78 -83.32 72.12
CA THR A 424 6.07 -83.66 72.74
C THR A 424 5.93 -83.79 74.24
N ARG A 425 5.24 -82.85 74.90
CA ARG A 425 4.99 -82.92 76.35
C ARG A 425 4.16 -84.14 76.76
N LYS A 426 3.16 -84.54 75.96
CA LYS A 426 2.39 -85.77 76.19
C LYS A 426 3.22 -87.02 75.94
N LYS A 427 4.12 -87.00 74.95
CA LYS A 427 5.04 -88.11 74.69
C LYS A 427 6.05 -88.26 75.83
N GLU A 428 6.61 -87.17 76.31
CA GLU A 428 7.49 -87.15 77.49
C GLU A 428 6.75 -87.66 78.73
N ALA A 429 5.54 -87.18 79.01
CA ALA A 429 4.74 -87.69 80.13
C ALA A 429 4.35 -89.19 79.98
N GLY A 430 4.06 -89.64 78.76
CA GLY A 430 3.78 -91.05 78.48
C GLY A 430 5.02 -91.94 78.54
N ASP A 431 6.18 -91.41 78.14
CA ASP A 431 7.48 -92.09 78.28
C ASP A 431 7.89 -92.15 79.76
N ASP A 432 7.64 -91.10 80.55
CA ASP A 432 7.84 -91.08 82.00
C ASP A 432 6.93 -92.10 82.72
N GLU A 433 5.63 -92.15 82.40
CA GLU A 433 4.70 -93.17 82.93
C GLU A 433 5.10 -94.60 82.50
N ALA A 434 5.55 -94.78 81.25
CA ALA A 434 6.05 -96.07 80.76
C ALA A 434 7.35 -96.48 81.45
N GLN A 435 8.22 -95.52 81.77
CA GLN A 435 9.48 -95.74 82.47
C GLN A 435 9.23 -96.06 83.96
N GLU A 436 8.27 -95.39 84.60
CA GLU A 436 7.83 -95.70 85.97
C GLU A 436 7.20 -97.10 86.05
N LEU A 437 6.37 -97.48 85.08
CA LEU A 437 5.81 -98.84 84.99
C LEU A 437 6.88 -99.91 84.77
N ARG A 438 7.90 -99.64 83.95
CA ARG A 438 9.06 -100.54 83.79
C ARG A 438 9.88 -100.66 85.07
N GLN A 439 10.03 -99.57 85.82
CA GLN A 439 10.75 -99.58 87.10
C GLN A 439 9.98 -100.37 88.16
N ARG A 440 8.64 -100.21 88.24
CA ARG A 440 7.77 -101.03 89.09
C ARG A 440 7.78 -102.50 88.68
N LEU A 441 7.80 -102.82 87.38
CA LEU A 441 7.96 -104.19 86.91
C LEU A 441 9.32 -104.76 87.34
N ALA A 442 10.41 -104.02 87.17
CA ALA A 442 11.74 -104.45 87.60
C ALA A 442 11.84 -104.66 89.13
N GLU A 443 11.21 -103.79 89.93
CA GLU A 443 11.10 -103.97 91.38
C GLU A 443 10.30 -105.21 91.75
N LYS A 444 9.18 -105.46 91.06
CA LYS A 444 8.34 -106.65 91.29
C LYS A 444 9.04 -107.92 90.83
N ASP A 445 9.78 -107.90 89.72
CA ASP A 445 10.61 -109.02 89.28
C ASP A 445 11.76 -109.28 90.25
N ALA A 446 12.40 -108.24 90.80
CA ALA A 446 13.39 -108.40 91.86
C ALA A 446 12.79 -108.97 93.15
N GLU A 447 11.57 -108.58 93.52
CA GLU A 447 10.83 -109.16 94.64
C GLU A 447 10.45 -110.62 94.36
N ILE A 448 10.07 -110.97 93.11
CA ILE A 448 9.84 -112.36 92.69
C ILE A 448 11.13 -113.18 92.83
N VAL A 449 12.28 -112.66 92.38
CA VAL A 449 13.58 -113.33 92.56
C VAL A 449 13.95 -113.49 94.04
N ARG A 450 13.62 -112.50 94.88
CA ARG A 450 13.82 -112.56 96.34
C ARG A 450 12.92 -113.62 96.97
N LEU A 451 11.64 -113.67 96.59
CA LEU A 451 10.68 -114.66 97.07
C LEU A 451 11.00 -116.07 96.56
N GLN A 452 11.53 -116.22 95.34
CA GLN A 452 12.05 -117.48 94.82
C GLN A 452 13.28 -117.96 95.60
N LYS A 453 14.13 -117.05 96.11
CA LYS A 453 15.23 -117.41 97.02
C LYS A 453 14.76 -117.83 98.41
N VAL A 454 13.64 -117.31 98.89
CA VAL A 454 13.04 -117.71 100.19
C VAL A 454 12.26 -119.03 100.08
N ALA A 455 11.75 -119.38 98.89
CA ALA A 455 11.07 -120.66 98.63
C ALA A 455 12.01 -121.87 98.45
N CYS A 456 13.33 -121.66 98.44
CA CYS A 456 14.35 -122.72 98.33
C CYS A 456 15.10 -123.02 99.64
N CYS A 457 14.55 -122.60 100.79
CA CYS A 457 15.03 -123.01 102.12
C CYS A 457 14.19 -124.16 102.69
#